data_AF-A0A1S2LC76-F1
#
_entry.id   AF-A0A1S2LC76-F1
#
_cell.length_a   1.000
_cell.length_b   1.000
_cell.length_c   1.000
_cell.angle_alpha   90.00
_cell.angle_beta   90.00
_cell.angle_gamma   90.00
#
_symmetry.space_group_name_H-M   'P 1'
#
loop_
_entity.id
_entity.type
_entity.pdbx_description
1 polymer ?
#
loop_
_entity_poly.entity_id
_entity_poly.type
_entity_poly.pdbx_seq_one_letter_code
_entity_poly.pdbx_strand_id
1 'polypeptide(L)'
;MLSLSVFEFILLCLASFRLTRLIVFDTITTFIRKPFHEIIEETNENGVVETYLNIKGTGLKFWIGELLSCYWCVAVWASIFLFFSYIFIPFVTGPLIVILSIATVASIIEAIVSKLI
;
A
#
# COMPACT_ATOMS: atom_id res chain seq x y z
N MET A 1 -20.66 16.15 -14.97
CA MET A 1 -19.64 15.50 -15.81
C MET A 1 -18.44 15.24 -14.93
N LEU A 2 -17.88 14.02 -14.97
CA LEU A 2 -16.62 13.71 -14.31
C LEU A 2 -15.50 14.43 -15.06
N SER A 3 -15.14 15.65 -14.65
CA SER A 3 -14.02 16.39 -15.21
C SER A 3 -12.82 16.25 -14.29
N LEU A 4 -11.94 15.31 -14.60
CA LEU A 4 -10.70 15.11 -13.85
C LEU A 4 -9.57 15.71 -14.67
N SER A 5 -8.94 16.76 -14.14
CA SER A 5 -7.80 17.40 -14.80
C SER A 5 -6.59 16.47 -14.80
N VAL A 6 -5.67 16.68 -15.75
CA VAL A 6 -4.41 15.93 -15.80
C VAL A 6 -3.64 16.04 -14.48
N PHE A 7 -3.72 17.21 -13.83
CA PHE A 7 -3.09 17.44 -12.53
C PHE A 7 -3.69 16.56 -11.43
N GLU A 8 -5.02 16.51 -11.32
CA GLU A 8 -5.70 15.64 -10.34
C GLU A 8 -5.45 14.16 -10.61
N PHE A 9 -5.34 13.76 -11.88
CA PHE A 9 -5.03 12.39 -12.25
C PHE A 9 -3.64 11.99 -11.77
N ILE A 10 -2.64 12.84 -11.99
CA ILE A 10 -1.27 12.62 -11.50
C ILE A 10 -1.26 12.53 -9.97
N LEU A 11 -1.96 13.43 -9.27
CA LEU A 11 -2.08 13.37 -7.81
C LEU A 11 -2.75 12.06 -7.34
N LEU A 12 -3.82 11.61 -7.99
CA LEU A 12 -4.45 10.33 -7.67
C LEU A 12 -3.49 9.15 -7.87
N CYS A 13 -2.68 9.15 -8.93
CA CYS A 13 -1.64 8.13 -9.14
C CYS A 13 -0.60 8.14 -8.02
N LEU A 14 -0.07 9.31 -7.65
CA LEU A 14 0.93 9.45 -6.58
C LEU A 14 0.35 9.08 -5.20
N ALA A 15 -0.89 9.47 -4.93
CA ALA A 15 -1.59 9.15 -3.70
C ALA A 15 -1.88 7.66 -3.57
N SER A 16 -2.34 7.03 -4.66
CA SER A 16 -2.57 5.59 -4.71
C SER A 16 -1.28 4.81 -4.44
N PHE A 17 -0.18 5.21 -5.09
CA PHE A 17 1.13 4.62 -4.84
C PHE A 17 1.55 4.71 -3.36
N ARG A 18 1.40 5.89 -2.73
CA ARG A 18 1.71 6.05 -1.29
C ARG A 18 0.83 5.18 -0.43
N LEU A 19 -0.47 5.13 -0.72
CA LEU A 19 -1.44 4.38 0.06
C LEU A 19 -1.14 2.87 -0.01
N THR A 20 -0.84 2.34 -1.20
CA THR A 20 -0.40 0.95 -1.37
C THR A 20 0.87 0.67 -0.57
N ARG A 21 1.86 1.57 -0.64
CA ARG A 21 3.12 1.42 0.11
C ARG A 21 2.89 1.43 1.62
N LEU A 22 2.03 2.34 2.09
CA LEU A 22 1.61 2.40 3.49
C LEU A 22 0.99 1.08 3.93
N ILE A 23 0.06 0.51 3.17
CA ILE A 23 -0.65 -0.72 3.56
C ILE A 23 0.26 -1.96 3.51
N VAL A 24 1.06 -2.10 2.45
CA VAL A 24 1.77 -3.36 2.16
C VAL A 24 3.14 -3.42 2.82
N PHE A 25 3.85 -2.30 2.92
CA PHE A 25 5.27 -2.31 3.30
C PHE A 25 5.55 -1.57 4.61
N ASP A 26 4.84 -0.46 4.88
CA ASP A 26 5.18 0.44 5.99
C ASP A 26 4.91 -0.21 7.36
N THR A 27 5.86 -0.05 8.29
CA THR A 27 5.76 -0.60 9.64
C THR A 27 4.62 0.00 10.43
N ILE A 28 4.21 1.24 10.12
CA ILE A 28 3.10 1.93 10.78
C ILE A 28 1.81 1.12 10.66
N THR A 29 1.56 0.46 9.53
CA THR A 29 0.35 -0.33 9.27
C THR A 29 0.51 -1.81 9.60
N THR A 30 1.55 -2.20 10.34
CA THR A 30 1.78 -3.60 10.73
C THR A 30 0.59 -4.19 11.49
N PHE A 31 -0.15 -3.37 12.24
CA PHE A 31 -1.37 -3.79 12.92
C PHE A 31 -2.48 -4.26 11.96
N ILE A 32 -2.49 -3.76 10.72
CA ILE A 32 -3.41 -4.21 9.66
C ILE A 32 -2.97 -5.56 9.11
N ARG A 33 -1.66 -5.80 8.97
CA ARG A 33 -1.09 -7.03 8.38
C ARG A 33 -0.99 -8.20 9.35
N LYS A 34 -0.64 -7.93 10.61
CA LYS A 34 -0.42 -8.92 11.68
C LYS A 34 -1.56 -9.93 11.88
N PRO A 35 -2.85 -9.58 11.71
CA PRO A 35 -3.94 -10.54 11.78
C PRO A 35 -3.94 -11.56 10.63
N PHE A 36 -3.39 -11.21 9.46
CA PHE A 36 -3.48 -11.97 8.21
C PHE A 36 -2.18 -12.63 7.77
N HIS A 37 -1.02 -12.12 8.18
CA HIS A 37 0.29 -12.70 7.85
C HIS A 37 0.99 -13.27 9.08
N GLU A 38 1.61 -14.44 8.92
CA GLU A 38 2.56 -15.06 9.83
C GLU A 38 3.92 -15.12 9.14
N ILE A 39 4.96 -14.72 9.86
CA ILE A 39 6.33 -14.96 9.41
C ILE A 39 6.74 -16.25 10.10
N ILE A 40 6.84 -17.34 9.35
CA ILE A 40 7.33 -18.63 9.86
C ILE A 40 8.81 -18.72 9.47
N GLU A 41 9.66 -18.83 10.47
CA GLU A 41 11.09 -19.12 10.28
C GLU A 41 11.24 -20.64 10.29
N GLU A 42 11.33 -21.25 9.11
CA GLU A 42 11.66 -22.67 9.01
C GLU A 42 13.16 -22.82 8.78
N THR A 43 13.82 -23.56 9.66
CA THR A 43 15.22 -23.95 9.46
C THR A 43 15.20 -25.19 8.56
N ASN A 44 15.64 -25.02 7.31
CA ASN A 44 15.77 -26.12 6.37
C ASN A 44 16.83 -27.13 6.87
N GLU A 45 16.83 -28.37 6.40
CA GLU A 45 17.74 -29.46 6.85
C GLU A 45 19.24 -29.09 6.73
N ASN A 46 19.56 -28.06 5.93
CA ASN A 46 20.91 -27.53 5.75
C ASN A 46 21.30 -26.40 6.74
N GLY A 47 20.48 -26.11 7.75
CA GLY A 47 20.77 -25.07 8.75
C GLY A 47 20.58 -23.63 8.26
N VAL A 48 19.94 -23.44 7.10
CA VAL A 48 19.61 -22.12 6.55
C VAL A 48 18.21 -21.74 7.05
N VAL A 49 18.10 -20.58 7.71
CA VAL A 49 16.83 -20.02 8.17
C VAL A 49 16.15 -19.36 6.97
N GLU A 50 15.09 -19.98 6.45
CA GLU A 50 14.28 -19.42 5.38
C GLU A 50 13.00 -18.84 5.99
N THR A 51 12.79 -17.55 5.75
CA THR A 51 11.63 -16.82 6.26
C THR A 51 10.49 -16.94 5.24
N TYR A 52 9.46 -17.72 5.56
CA TYR A 52 8.28 -17.88 4.73
C TYR A 52 7.11 -17.05 5.25
N LEU A 53 6.45 -16.31 4.35
CA LEU A 53 5.26 -15.54 4.68
C LEU A 53 4.03 -16.45 4.50
N ASN A 54 3.48 -16.91 5.62
CA ASN A 54 2.29 -17.77 5.65
C ASN A 54 1.03 -16.93 5.90
N ILE A 55 -0.06 -17.21 5.17
CA ILE A 55 -1.31 -16.47 5.29
C ILE A 55 -2.20 -17.14 6.35
N LYS A 56 -2.59 -16.38 7.38
CA LYS A 56 -3.35 -16.87 8.53
C LYS A 56 -4.85 -17.08 8.23
N GLY A 57 -5.40 -18.16 8.76
CA GLY A 57 -6.83 -18.42 8.82
C GLY A 57 -7.41 -19.05 7.55
N THR A 58 -8.74 -19.10 7.46
CA THR A 58 -9.47 -19.71 6.33
C THR A 58 -10.57 -18.77 5.81
N GLY A 59 -11.08 -19.04 4.61
CA GLY A 59 -12.18 -18.28 4.00
C GLY A 59 -11.81 -16.80 3.74
N LEU A 60 -12.64 -15.88 4.25
CA LEU A 60 -12.48 -14.44 4.04
C LEU A 60 -11.15 -13.90 4.60
N LYS A 61 -10.70 -14.43 5.75
CA LYS A 61 -9.45 -14.01 6.37
C LYS A 61 -8.24 -14.36 5.51
N PHE A 62 -8.26 -15.56 4.92
CA PHE A 62 -7.24 -16.00 3.97
C PHE A 62 -7.24 -15.12 2.71
N TRP A 63 -8.42 -14.86 2.13
CA TRP A 63 -8.55 -14.03 0.93
C TRP A 63 -8.05 -12.60 1.13
N ILE A 64 -8.34 -11.98 2.28
CA ILE A 64 -7.81 -10.66 2.63
C ILE A 64 -6.27 -10.71 2.78
N GLY A 65 -5.74 -11.76 3.40
CA GLY A 65 -4.30 -11.96 3.52
C GLY A 65 -3.59 -12.15 2.18
N GLU A 66 -4.22 -12.82 1.22
CA GLU A 66 -3.72 -12.99 -0.14
C GLU A 66 -3.78 -11.69 -0.96
N LEU A 67 -4.83 -10.88 -0.76
CA LEU A 67 -4.84 -9.52 -1.32
C LEU A 67 -3.69 -8.69 -0.77
N LEU A 68 -3.47 -8.71 0.54
CA LEU A 68 -2.40 -7.97 1.21
C LEU A 68 -0.99 -8.46 0.84
N SER A 69 -0.82 -9.71 0.42
CA SER A 69 0.47 -10.22 -0.06
C SER A 69 0.79 -9.74 -1.48
N CYS A 70 -0.22 -9.38 -2.28
CA CYS A 70 -0.04 -8.87 -3.63
C CYS A 70 -0.19 -7.34 -3.69
N TYR A 71 0.95 -6.64 -3.76
CA TYR A 71 0.95 -5.17 -3.85
C TYR A 71 0.22 -4.62 -5.08
N TRP A 72 0.16 -5.37 -6.19
CA TRP A 72 -0.63 -5.01 -7.37
C TRP A 72 -2.13 -5.00 -7.08
N CYS A 73 -2.62 -6.03 -6.37
CA CYS A 73 -4.02 -6.10 -5.98
C CYS A 73 -4.38 -4.93 -5.05
N VAL A 74 -3.55 -4.67 -4.03
CA VAL A 74 -3.75 -3.54 -3.12
C VAL A 74 -3.73 -2.21 -3.87
N ALA A 75 -2.89 -2.05 -4.90
CA ALA A 75 -2.88 -0.84 -5.73
C ALA A 75 -4.18 -0.62 -6.49
N VAL A 76 -4.78 -1.67 -7.06
CA VAL A 76 -6.09 -1.57 -7.72
C VAL A 76 -7.17 -1.16 -6.71
N TRP A 77 -7.24 -1.83 -5.56
CA TRP A 77 -8.22 -1.50 -4.52
C TRP A 77 -8.03 -0.11 -3.92
N ALA A 78 -6.79 0.32 -3.68
CA ALA A 78 -6.45 1.66 -3.21
C ALA A 78 -6.87 2.74 -4.23
N SER A 79 -6.64 2.49 -5.53
CA SER A 79 -7.03 3.41 -6.60
C SER A 79 -8.56 3.55 -6.70
N ILE A 80 -9.28 2.43 -6.66
CA ILE A 80 -10.75 2.43 -6.66
C ILE A 80 -11.27 3.20 -5.43
N PHE A 81 -10.73 2.92 -4.25
CA PHE A 81 -11.13 3.58 -3.01
C PHE A 81 -10.92 5.09 -3.09
N LEU A 82 -9.71 5.56 -3.43
CA LEU A 82 -9.41 6.99 -3.52
C LEU A 82 -10.26 7.69 -4.58
N PHE A 83 -10.45 7.08 -5.75
CA PHE A 83 -11.26 7.64 -6.83
C PHE A 83 -12.74 7.75 -6.45
N PHE A 84 -13.32 6.68 -5.88
CA PHE A 84 -14.69 6.72 -5.39
C PHE A 84 -14.84 7.76 -4.27
N SER A 85 -13.98 7.75 -3.25
CA SER A 85 -14.02 8.73 -2.17
C SER A 85 -13.89 10.18 -2.67
N TYR A 86 -13.11 10.41 -3.73
CA TYR A 86 -12.99 11.72 -4.35
C TYR A 86 -14.30 12.18 -4.99
N ILE A 87 -15.04 11.28 -5.64
CA ILE A 87 -16.33 11.59 -6.25
C ILE A 87 -17.41 11.86 -5.19
N PHE A 88 -17.46 11.04 -4.12
CA PHE A 88 -18.51 11.15 -3.11
C PHE A 88 -18.25 12.26 -2.09
N ILE A 89 -17.00 12.46 -1.67
CA ILE A 89 -16.62 13.40 -0.61
C ILE A 89 -15.32 14.15 -0.99
N PRO A 90 -15.34 14.99 -2.04
CA PRO A 90 -14.15 15.68 -2.54
C PRO A 90 -13.52 16.62 -1.51
N PHE A 91 -14.34 17.24 -0.65
CA PHE A 91 -13.86 18.19 0.37
C PHE A 91 -12.88 17.55 1.37
N VAL A 92 -13.10 16.27 1.71
CA VAL A 92 -12.23 15.52 2.64
C VAL A 92 -11.14 14.77 1.89
N THR A 93 -11.49 14.15 0.77
CA THR A 93 -10.56 13.29 0.02
C THR A 93 -9.53 14.11 -0.76
N GLY A 94 -9.86 15.33 -1.22
CA GLY A 94 -8.93 16.20 -1.93
C GLY A 94 -7.65 16.50 -1.12
N PRO A 95 -7.76 17.04 0.11
CA PRO A 95 -6.62 17.24 0.99
C PRO A 95 -5.84 15.95 1.26
N LEU A 96 -6.53 14.82 1.46
CA LEU A 96 -5.89 13.52 1.69
C LEU A 96 -5.04 13.08 0.48
N ILE A 97 -5.57 13.20 -0.74
CA ILE A 97 -4.85 12.90 -1.98
C ILE A 97 -3.61 13.78 -2.11
N VAL A 98 -3.74 15.08 -1.83
CA VAL A 98 -2.59 16.01 -1.89
C VAL A 98 -1.51 15.62 -0.89
N ILE A 99 -1.87 15.35 0.37
CA ILE A 99 -0.91 14.94 1.42
C ILE A 99 -0.18 13.65 1.03
N LEU A 100 -0.92 12.63 0.56
CA LEU A 100 -0.33 11.37 0.12
C LEU A 100 0.59 11.55 -1.09
N SER A 101 0.23 12.44 -2.02
CA SER A 101 1.05 12.76 -3.19
C SER A 101 2.35 13.44 -2.80
N ILE A 102 2.30 14.42 -1.90
CA ILE A 102 3.49 15.11 -1.37
C ILE A 102 4.41 14.10 -0.69
N ALA A 103 3.86 13.18 0.11
CA ALA A 103 4.63 12.13 0.78
C ALA A 103 5.34 11.20 -0.23
N THR A 104 4.72 10.88 -1.37
CA THR A 104 5.39 10.15 -2.45
C THR A 104 6.58 10.91 -2.99
N VAL A 105 6.41 12.20 -3.33
CA VAL A 105 7.49 13.03 -3.87
C VAL A 105 8.64 13.13 -2.86
N ALA A 106 8.34 13.39 -1.58
CA ALA A 106 9.34 13.42 -0.52
C ALA A 106 10.09 12.08 -0.40
N SER A 107 9.39 10.95 -0.48
CA SER A 107 10.01 9.62 -0.41
C SER A 107 10.93 9.34 -1.60
N ILE A 108 10.57 9.82 -2.79
CA ILE A 108 11.42 9.68 -3.99
C ILE A 108 12.69 10.53 -3.82
N ILE A 109 12.56 11.77 -3.36
CA ILE A 109 13.71 12.64 -3.09
C ILE A 109 14.63 11.98 -2.07
N GLU A 110 14.09 11.48 -0.95
CA GLU A 110 14.86 10.80 0.09
C GLU A 110 15.60 9.57 -0.43
N ALA A 111 14.93 8.75 -1.26
CA ALA A 111 15.53 7.57 -1.87
C ALA A 111 16.68 7.92 -2.83
N ILE A 112 16.58 9.04 -3.55
CA ILE A 112 17.65 9.52 -4.42
C ILE A 112 18.82 10.04 -3.58
N VAL A 113 18.55 10.87 -2.57
CA VAL A 113 19.56 11.43 -1.66
C VAL A 113 20.32 10.31 -0.95
N SER A 114 19.61 9.32 -0.40
CA SER A 114 20.19 8.16 0.30
C SER A 114 21.06 7.26 -0.58
N LYS A 115 20.94 7.36 -1.90
CA LYS A 115 21.76 6.59 -2.85
C LYS A 115 22.98 7.38 -3.34
N LEU A 116 22.92 8.71 -3.24
CA LEU A 116 23.99 9.60 -3.72
C LEU A 116 25.05 9.86 -2.63
N ILE A 117 24.64 9.86 -1.37
CA ILE A 117 25.50 9.94 -0.18
C ILE A 117 25.92 8.53 0.23
#